data_AF-A0A4D7C725-F1
#
_entry.id   AF-A0A4D7C725-F1
#
_cell.length_a   1.000
_cell.length_b   1.000
_cell.length_c   1.000
_cell.angle_alpha   90.00
_cell.angle_beta   90.00
_cell.angle_gamma   90.00
#
_symmetry.space_group_name_H-M   'P 1'
#
loop_
_entity.id
_entity.type
_entity.pdbx_description
1 polymer ?
#
loop_
_entity_poly.entity_id
_entity_poly.type
_entity_poly.pdbx_seq_one_letter_code
_entity_poly.pdbx_strand_id
1 'polypeptide(L)'
;MILTRLMRNAMKFGASALVAMMVLSLVLAITLAAGPRALSAEAGNAYLKQNASVSAVETTPSGLQFETQRPGSGERPAPQDMVLVHYEGSLIDGTVFDSSYQRGEPAAFPVGG
;
A
#
# COMPACT_ATOMS: atom_id res chain seq x y z
N MET A 1 -20.68 14.48 34.59
CA MET A 1 -19.94 14.39 35.87
C MET A 1 -18.76 13.41 35.87
N ILE A 2 -18.36 12.84 34.71
CA ILE A 2 -17.20 11.93 34.55
C ILE A 2 -15.97 12.71 34.04
N LEU A 3 -16.18 13.67 33.14
CA LEU A 3 -15.12 14.50 32.55
C LEU A 3 -14.33 15.31 33.59
N THR A 4 -15.01 15.85 34.61
CA THR A 4 -14.36 16.63 35.67
C THR A 4 -13.54 15.79 36.66
N ARG A 5 -13.82 14.48 36.77
CA ARG A 5 -13.03 13.55 37.59
C ARG A 5 -11.79 13.06 36.84
N LEU A 6 -11.88 12.90 35.52
CA LEU A 6 -10.75 12.53 34.67
C LEU A 6 -9.65 13.61 34.67
N MET A 7 -10.06 14.88 34.52
CA MET A 7 -9.11 16.01 34.47
C MET A 7 -8.44 16.28 35.82
N ARG A 8 -9.11 15.99 36.94
CA ARG A 8 -8.55 16.18 38.29
C ARG A 8 -7.50 15.12 38.65
N ASN A 9 -7.55 13.94 38.03
CA ASN A 9 -6.54 12.90 38.22
C ASN A 9 -5.34 13.07 37.28
N ALA A 10 -5.54 13.66 36.09
CA ALA A 10 -4.46 14.00 35.16
C ALA A 10 -3.46 15.04 35.70
N MET A 11 -3.89 15.89 36.65
CA MET A 11 -3.03 16.91 37.27
C MET A 11 -2.09 16.37 38.36
N LYS A 12 -2.27 15.12 38.80
CA LYS A 12 -1.43 14.48 39.84
C LYS A 12 -0.23 13.73 39.29
N PHE A 13 -0.22 13.45 37.99
CA PHE A 13 0.88 12.79 37.30
C PHE A 13 1.53 13.85 36.42
N GLY A 14 2.79 14.19 36.70
CA GLY A 14 3.49 15.32 36.08
C GLY A 14 3.61 15.24 34.55
N ALA A 15 4.37 16.16 33.96
CA ALA A 15 4.48 16.37 32.51
C ALA A 15 4.63 15.10 31.65
N SER A 16 5.21 14.03 32.20
CA SER A 16 5.35 12.69 31.60
C SER A 16 4.02 12.03 31.20
N ALA A 17 2.95 12.21 31.99
CA ALA A 17 1.63 11.62 31.70
C ALA A 17 0.89 12.36 30.56
N LEU A 18 1.18 13.66 30.39
CA LEU A 18 0.63 14.47 29.31
C LEU A 18 1.23 14.06 27.95
N VAL A 19 2.55 13.80 27.93
CA VAL A 19 3.27 13.34 26.74
C VAL A 19 2.78 11.94 26.32
N ALA A 20 2.61 11.02 27.27
CA ALA A 20 2.10 9.69 26.98
C ALA A 20 0.67 9.71 26.39
N MET A 21 -0.21 10.59 26.88
CA MET A 21 -1.55 10.76 26.31
C MET A 21 -1.54 11.43 24.94
N MET A 22 -0.64 12.40 24.68
CA MET A 22 -0.48 12.98 23.34
C MET A 22 0.02 11.97 22.32
N VAL A 23 0.97 11.11 22.71
CA VAL A 23 1.46 10.05 21.83
C VAL A 23 0.37 9.01 21.59
N LEU A 24 -0.39 8.63 22.63
CA LEU A 24 -1.49 7.69 22.50
C LEU A 24 -2.66 8.24 21.65
N SER A 25 -3.00 9.52 21.81
CA SER A 25 -4.04 10.15 20.99
C SER A 25 -3.59 10.36 19.55
N LEU A 26 -2.31 10.66 19.32
CA LEU A 26 -1.74 10.76 17.98
C LEU A 26 -1.70 9.40 17.28
N VAL A 27 -1.28 8.34 17.98
CA VAL A 27 -1.31 6.97 17.46
C VAL A 27 -2.74 6.56 17.15
N LEU A 28 -3.70 6.82 18.05
CA LEU A 28 -5.11 6.51 17.84
C LEU A 28 -5.68 7.28 16.63
N ALA A 29 -5.35 8.57 16.48
CA ALA A 29 -5.77 9.40 15.35
C ALA A 29 -5.18 8.89 14.02
N ILE A 30 -3.92 8.42 14.01
CA ILE A 30 -3.30 7.81 12.82
C ILE A 30 -4.02 6.50 12.44
N THR A 31 -4.39 5.66 13.42
CA THR A 31 -5.18 4.44 13.14
C THR A 31 -6.60 4.74 12.67
N LEU A 32 -7.28 5.78 13.18
CA LEU A 32 -8.67 6.09 12.82
C LEU A 32 -8.78 6.85 11.49
N ALA A 33 -7.75 7.60 11.10
CA ALA A 33 -7.66 8.25 9.78
C ALA A 33 -7.36 7.27 8.64
N ALA A 34 -6.91 6.05 8.95
CA ALA A 34 -6.62 4.99 7.99
C ALA A 34 -7.77 3.98 7.87
N GLY A 35 -9.02 4.45 7.84
CA GLY A 35 -10.16 3.62 7.44
C GLY A 35 -9.97 3.05 6.02
N PRO A 36 -10.78 2.06 5.59
CA PRO A 36 -10.65 1.48 4.26
C PRO A 36 -10.68 2.61 3.22
N ARG A 37 -9.60 2.72 2.45
CA ARG A 37 -9.50 3.72 1.38
C ARG A 37 -10.59 3.35 0.38
N ALA A 38 -11.60 4.21 0.25
CA ALA A 38 -12.64 4.00 -0.74
C ALA A 38 -11.97 3.82 -2.11
N LEU A 39 -12.18 2.66 -2.72
CA LEU A 39 -11.73 2.37 -4.07
C LEU A 39 -12.55 3.26 -5.02
N SER A 40 -11.96 4.37 -5.44
CA SER A 40 -12.56 5.33 -6.37
C SER A 40 -11.58 5.71 -7.46
N ALA A 41 -12.07 6.29 -8.56
CA ALA A 41 -11.23 6.80 -9.64
C ALA A 41 -10.27 7.88 -9.12
N GLU A 42 -10.74 8.74 -8.21
CA GLU A 42 -9.93 9.78 -7.56
C GLU A 42 -8.84 9.17 -6.69
N ALA A 43 -9.15 8.14 -5.90
CA ALA A 43 -8.18 7.43 -5.07
C ALA A 43 -7.11 6.73 -5.93
N GLY A 44 -7.51 6.12 -7.06
CA GLY A 44 -6.58 5.54 -8.04
C GLY A 44 -5.66 6.60 -8.67
N ASN A 45 -6.21 7.73 -9.11
CA ASN A 45 -5.43 8.83 -9.67
C ASN A 45 -4.45 9.43 -8.65
N ALA A 46 -4.89 9.58 -7.39
CA ALA A 46 -4.03 10.05 -6.31
C ALA A 46 -2.87 9.07 -6.05
N TYR A 47 -3.16 7.77 -6.03
CA TYR A 47 -2.14 6.72 -5.90
C TYR A 47 -1.13 6.79 -7.04
N LEU A 48 -1.59 6.83 -8.30
CA LEU A 48 -0.68 6.91 -9.45
C LEU A 48 0.18 8.18 -9.45
N LYS A 49 -0.39 9.32 -9.04
CA LYS A 49 0.36 10.57 -8.91
C LYS A 49 1.44 10.48 -7.83
N GLN A 50 1.11 9.87 -6.69
CA GLN A 50 2.08 9.66 -5.62
C GLN A 50 3.15 8.65 -6.03
N ASN A 51 2.75 7.53 -6.63
CA ASN A 51 3.66 6.46 -7.01
C ASN A 51 4.66 6.90 -8.10
N ALA A 52 4.24 7.76 -9.03
CA ALA A 52 5.15 8.38 -10.02
C ALA A 52 6.26 9.25 -9.39
N SER A 53 6.12 9.67 -8.13
CA SER A 53 7.15 10.46 -7.43
C SER A 53 8.23 9.60 -6.77
N VAL A 54 8.04 8.27 -6.75
CA VAL A 54 9.02 7.33 -6.21
C VAL A 54 10.16 7.17 -7.21
N SER A 55 11.40 7.39 -6.78
CA SER A 55 12.57 7.42 -7.68
C SER A 55 12.87 6.11 -8.40
N ALA A 56 12.38 4.98 -7.89
CA ALA A 56 12.55 3.66 -8.49
C ALA A 56 11.44 3.32 -9.50
N VAL A 57 10.39 4.14 -9.59
CA VAL A 57 9.26 3.94 -10.49
C VAL A 57 9.50 4.64 -11.81
N GLU A 58 9.41 3.88 -12.90
CA GLU A 58 9.43 4.38 -14.26
C GLU A 58 8.00 4.45 -14.81
N THR A 59 7.66 5.52 -15.51
CA THR A 59 6.35 5.69 -16.16
C THR A 59 6.50 5.63 -17.67
N THR A 60 5.77 4.72 -18.32
CA THR A 60 5.76 4.59 -19.78
C THR A 60 4.87 5.67 -20.43
N PRO A 61 4.97 5.90 -21.76
CA PRO A 61 4.06 6.79 -22.48
C PRO A 61 2.58 6.37 -22.41
N SER A 62 2.29 5.09 -22.17
CA SER A 62 0.92 4.60 -21.96
C SER A 62 0.38 4.88 -20.56
N GLY A 63 1.21 5.39 -19.64
CA GLY A 63 0.86 5.65 -18.25
C GLY A 63 1.08 4.45 -17.32
N LEU A 64 1.62 3.32 -17.83
CA LEU A 64 2.02 2.19 -16.99
C LEU A 64 3.19 2.61 -16.11
N GLN A 65 3.08 2.31 -14.82
CA GLN A 65 4.15 2.52 -13.84
C GLN A 65 4.73 1.18 -13.42
N PHE A 66 6.04 1.04 -13.45
CA PHE A 66 6.72 -0.17 -13.02
C PHE A 66 8.03 0.15 -12.30
N GLU A 67 8.46 -0.77 -11.44
CA GLU A 67 9.75 -0.74 -10.77
C GLU A 67 10.45 -2.08 -11.02
N THR A 68 11.71 -2.02 -11.43
CA THR A 68 12.53 -3.23 -11.58
C THR A 68 13.21 -3.55 -10.26
N GLN A 69 12.64 -4.47 -9.48
CA GLN A 69 13.25 -4.89 -8.20
C GLN A 69 14.56 -5.65 -8.41
N ARG A 70 14.58 -6.58 -9.38
CA ARG A 70 15.76 -7.38 -9.73
C ARG A 70 15.78 -7.60 -11.24
N PRO A 71 16.78 -7.06 -11.96
CA PRO A 71 16.89 -7.30 -13.39
C PRO A 71 17.28 -8.75 -13.66
N GLY A 72 16.58 -9.38 -14.62
CA GLY A 72 16.97 -10.66 -15.18
C GLY A 72 18.08 -10.51 -16.24
N SER A 73 18.78 -11.60 -16.54
CA SER A 73 19.82 -11.66 -17.58
C SER A 73 19.40 -12.44 -18.83
N GLY A 74 18.17 -12.94 -18.87
CA GLY A 74 17.63 -13.71 -20.00
C GLY A 74 17.16 -12.84 -21.15
N GLU A 75 16.78 -13.49 -22.24
CA GLU A 75 16.18 -12.83 -23.39
C GLU A 75 14.83 -12.20 -23.02
N ARG A 76 14.52 -11.07 -23.64
CA ARG A 76 13.22 -10.43 -23.49
C ARG A 76 12.19 -11.22 -24.33
N PRO A 77 11.06 -11.65 -23.75
CA PRO A 77 10.08 -12.42 -24.49
C PRO A 77 9.44 -11.59 -25.61
N ALA A 78 9.20 -12.24 -26.75
CA ALA A 78 8.52 -11.66 -27.89
C ALA A 78 6.98 -11.76 -27.72
N PRO A 79 6.19 -10.95 -28.46
CA PRO A 79 4.73 -10.96 -28.33
C PRO A 79 4.05 -12.32 -28.57
N GLN A 80 4.65 -13.18 -29.38
CA GLN A 80 4.15 -14.54 -29.65
C GLN A 80 4.53 -15.58 -28.60
N ASP A 81 5.37 -15.23 -27.63
CA ASP A 81 5.89 -16.19 -26.65
C ASP A 81 4.91 -16.44 -25.51
N MET A 82 5.13 -17.55 -24.81
CA MET A 82 4.47 -17.89 -23.56
C MET A 82 5.44 -17.63 -22.41
N VAL A 83 4.98 -16.92 -21.38
CA VAL A 83 5.73 -16.69 -20.15
C VAL A 83 5.14 -17.50 -19.00
N LEU A 84 6.00 -18.03 -18.14
CA LEU A 84 5.64 -18.71 -16.92
C LEU A 84 6.02 -17.81 -15.73
N VAL A 85 5.03 -17.35 -14.96
CA VAL A 85 5.26 -16.31 -13.94
C VAL A 85 4.61 -16.65 -12.61
N HIS A 86 5.33 -16.29 -11.54
CA HIS A 86 4.71 -16.07 -10.24
C HIS A 86 4.30 -14.60 -10.11
N TYR A 87 3.06 -14.37 -9.68
CA TYR A 87 2.48 -13.03 -9.57
C TYR A 87 1.50 -12.94 -8.40
N GLU A 88 1.29 -11.71 -7.95
CA GLU A 88 0.24 -11.34 -7.01
C GLU A 88 -0.41 -10.03 -7.50
N GLY A 89 -1.73 -10.06 -7.65
CA GLY A 89 -2.55 -8.94 -8.02
C GLY A 89 -3.34 -8.45 -6.81
N SER A 90 -3.13 -7.19 -6.43
CA SER A 90 -3.83 -6.52 -5.35
C SER A 90 -4.38 -5.18 -5.79
N LEU A 91 -5.48 -4.76 -5.16
CA LEU A 91 -6.00 -3.40 -5.27
C LEU A 91 -5.15 -2.42 -4.42
N ILE A 92 -5.34 -1.11 -4.63
CA ILE A 92 -4.60 -0.06 -3.91
C ILE A 92 -4.87 -0.02 -2.40
N ASP A 93 -5.91 -0.71 -1.93
CA ASP A 93 -6.22 -0.89 -0.52
C ASP A 93 -5.56 -2.15 0.09
N GLY A 94 -4.84 -2.93 -0.72
CA GLY A 94 -4.19 -4.17 -0.33
C GLY A 94 -5.06 -5.42 -0.49
N THR A 95 -6.31 -5.29 -0.94
CA THR A 95 -7.17 -6.45 -1.21
C THR A 95 -6.60 -7.26 -2.37
N VAL A 96 -6.10 -8.47 -2.07
CA VAL A 96 -5.60 -9.41 -3.08
C VAL A 96 -6.79 -10.03 -3.81
N PHE A 97 -6.81 -9.92 -5.13
CA PHE A 97 -7.85 -10.52 -5.96
C PHE A 97 -7.36 -11.78 -6.69
N ASP A 98 -6.06 -11.91 -6.92
CA ASP A 98 -5.45 -13.07 -7.56
C ASP A 98 -4.00 -13.23 -7.10
N SER A 99 -3.55 -14.46 -6.82
CA SER A 99 -2.17 -14.75 -6.41
C SER A 99 -1.80 -16.17 -6.80
N SER A 100 -0.78 -16.31 -7.65
CA SER A 100 -0.26 -17.65 -7.99
C SER A 100 0.59 -18.25 -6.87
N TYR A 101 1.13 -17.40 -5.99
CA TYR A 101 1.78 -17.87 -4.75
C TYR A 101 0.81 -18.61 -3.83
N GLN A 102 -0.44 -18.13 -3.71
CA GLN A 102 -1.47 -18.81 -2.92
C GLN A 102 -1.89 -20.15 -3.53
N ARG A 103 -1.81 -20.29 -4.87
CA ARG A 103 -2.06 -21.56 -5.56
C ARG A 103 -0.89 -22.53 -5.48
N GLY A 104 0.33 -22.04 -5.20
CA GLY A 104 1.53 -22.86 -5.09
C GLY A 104 2.15 -23.27 -6.44
N GLU A 105 1.62 -22.78 -7.56
CA GLU A 105 2.14 -23.06 -8.90
C GLU A 105 2.17 -21.79 -9.76
N PRO A 106 3.16 -21.64 -10.65
CA PRO A 106 3.22 -20.51 -11.56
C PRO A 106 2.13 -20.61 -12.64
N ALA A 107 1.76 -19.46 -13.21
CA ALA A 107 0.76 -19.40 -14.28
C ALA A 107 1.43 -19.10 -15.63
N ALA A 108 0.91 -19.71 -16.69
CA ALA A 108 1.35 -19.49 -18.06
C ALA A 108 0.45 -18.48 -18.76
N PHE A 109 1.05 -17.47 -19.40
CA PHE A 109 0.32 -16.45 -20.15
C PHE A 109 0.96 -16.18 -21.52
N PRO A 110 0.18 -15.92 -22.58
CA PRO A 110 0.70 -15.36 -23.82
C PRO A 110 1.09 -13.90 -23.61
N VAL A 111 2.22 -13.46 -24.16
CA VAL A 111 2.69 -12.07 -24.03
C VAL A 111 1.79 -11.10 -24.81
N GLY A 112 1.27 -11.53 -25.96
CA GLY A 112 0.43 -10.73 -26.85
C GLY A 112 -1.01 -10.49 -26.36
N GLY A 113 -1.46 -11.20 -25.31
CA GLY A 113 -2.85 -11.20 -24.87
C GLY A 113 -3.75 -12.16 -25.65
#